data_AF-A0A2E4WPB2-F1
#
_entry.id   AF-A0A2E4WPB2-F1
#
_cell.length_a   1.000
_cell.length_b   1.000
_cell.length_c   1.000
_cell.angle_alpha   90.00
_cell.angle_beta   90.00
_cell.angle_gamma   90.00
#
_symmetry.space_group_name_H-M   'P 1'
#
loop_
_entity.id
_entity.type
_entity.pdbx_description
1 polymer ?
#
loop_
_entity_poly.entity_id
_entity_poly.type
_entity_poly.pdbx_seq_one_letter_code
_entity_poly.pdbx_strand_id
1 'polypeptide(L)' 'MMNFEWLGQTLASLCWIVSVFVYGYANGDTLEMSTGDWLQLAAASCWMISNIASAIDFDRNAN' A
#
# COMPACT_ATOMS: atom_id res chain seq x y z
N MET A 1 1.97 20.96 5.11
CA MET A 1 0.94 20.83 4.06
C MET A 1 0.99 19.38 3.61
N MET A 2 -0.15 18.71 3.39
CA MET A 2 -0.10 17.39 2.76
C MET A 2 0.39 17.58 1.32
N ASN A 3 1.65 17.23 1.06
CA ASN A 3 2.28 17.41 -0.24
C ASN A 3 1.65 16.46 -1.26
N PHE A 4 1.58 16.88 -2.52
CA PHE A 4 1.14 16.05 -3.64
C PHE A 4 1.92 14.72 -3.73
N GLU A 5 3.18 14.74 -3.27
CA GLU A 5 4.03 13.57 -3.10
C GLU A 5 3.42 12.52 -2.17
N TRP A 6 2.84 12.91 -1.03
CA TRP A 6 2.21 11.97 -0.09
C TRP A 6 1.01 11.25 -0.73
N LEU A 7 0.21 11.99 -1.50
CA LEU A 7 -0.91 11.43 -2.27
C LEU A 7 -0.41 10.40 -3.29
N GLY A 8 0.65 10.73 -4.03
CA GLY A 8 1.29 9.83 -4.98
C GLY A 8 1.86 8.57 -4.32
N GLN A 9 2.50 8.71 -3.16
CA GLN A 9 3.05 7.58 -2.38
C GLN A 9 1.94 6.65 -1.88
N THR A 10 0.81 7.21 -1.44
CA THR A 10 -0.35 6.44 -0.96
C THR A 10 -1.04 5.71 -2.10
N LEU A 11 -1.22 6.36 -3.24
CA LEU A 11 -1.75 5.72 -4.46
C LEU A 11 -0.81 4.63 -4.97
N ALA A 12 0.51 4.87 -4.95
CA ALA A 12 1.50 3.87 -5.35
C ALA A 12 1.45 2.62 -4.47
N SER A 13 1.42 2.78 -3.13
CA SER A 13 1.29 1.63 -2.22
C SER A 13 -0.01 0.87 -2.42
N LEU A 14 -1.11 1.58 -2.68
CA LEU A 14 -2.41 0.97 -2.95
C LEU A 14 -2.41 0.18 -4.27
N CYS A 15 -1.86 0.75 -5.35
CA CYS A 15 -1.69 0.06 -6.64
C CYS A 15 -0.81 -1.20 -6.50
N TRP A 16 0.22 -1.14 -5.66
CA TRP A 16 1.07 -2.29 -5.38
C TRP A 16 0.30 -3.42 -4.69
N ILE A 17 -0.46 -3.09 -3.63
CA ILE A 17 -1.32 -4.05 -2.94
C ILE A 17 -2.31 -4.71 -3.91
N VAL A 18 -3.01 -3.90 -4.72
CA VAL A 18 -3.99 -4.40 -5.69
C VAL A 18 -3.33 -5.31 -6.74
N SER A 19 -2.14 -4.96 -7.22
CA SER A 19 -1.42 -5.79 -8.21
C SER A 19 -1.10 -7.19 -7.69
N VAL A 20 -0.80 -7.32 -6.40
CA VAL A 20 -0.51 -8.62 -5.78
C VAL A 20 -1.74 -9.54 -5.84
N PHE A 21 -2.94 -9.00 -5.65
CA PHE A 21 -4.18 -9.77 -5.81
C PHE A 21 -4.51 -10.04 -7.28
N VAL A 22 -4.33 -9.06 -8.18
CA VAL A 22 -4.61 -9.25 -9.61
C VAL A 22 -3.68 -10.31 -10.22
N TYR A 23 -2.40 -10.28 -9.90
CA TYR A 23 -1.43 -11.30 -10.36
C TYR A 23 -1.61 -12.63 -9.62
N GLY A 24 -1.99 -12.62 -8.34
CA GLY A 24 -2.31 -13.84 -7.59
C GLY A 24 -3.51 -14.61 -8.16
N TYR A 25 -4.44 -13.93 -8.83
CA TYR A 25 -5.57 -14.55 -9.57
C TYR A 25 -5.26 -14.85 -11.04
N ALA A 26 -4.12 -14.39 -11.59
CA ALA A 26 -3.84 -14.54 -13.02
C ALA A 26 -3.64 -16.00 -13.47
N ASN A 27 -3.42 -16.94 -12.54
CA ASN A 27 -3.21 -18.35 -12.82
C ASN A 27 -4.48 -19.23 -12.67
N GLY A 28 -5.64 -18.64 -12.32
CA GLY A 28 -6.92 -19.35 -12.23
C GLY A 28 -7.88 -18.76 -11.19
N ASP A 29 -9.00 -19.45 -10.92
CA ASP A 29 -10.00 -19.02 -9.93
C ASP A 29 -9.51 -19.13 -8.46
N THR A 30 -8.29 -19.63 -8.25
CA THR A 30 -7.65 -19.77 -6.94
C THR A 30 -6.51 -18.77 -6.77
N LEU A 31 -6.47 -18.11 -5.60
CA LEU A 31 -5.40 -17.19 -5.24
C LEU A 31 -4.09 -17.98 -4.99
N GLU A 32 -3.22 -18.03 -5.99
CA GLU A 32 -1.90 -18.67 -5.87
C GLU A 32 -0.85 -17.61 -5.53
N MET A 33 -0.40 -17.61 -4.28
CA MET A 33 0.54 -16.62 -3.76
C MET A 33 1.85 -17.27 -3.33
N SER A 34 2.96 -16.81 -3.89
CA SER A 34 4.30 -17.22 -3.45
C SER A 34 4.68 -16.52 -2.15
N THR A 35 5.67 -17.07 -1.42
CA THR A 35 6.23 -16.44 -0.21
C THR A 35 6.73 -15.02 -0.49
N GLY A 36 7.23 -14.75 -1.71
CA GLY A 36 7.64 -13.41 -2.14
C GLY A 36 6.48 -12.42 -2.23
N ASP A 37 5.32 -12.86 -2.69
CA ASP A 37 4.15 -12.00 -2.88
C ASP A 37 3.55 -11.59 -1.53
N TRP A 38 3.55 -12.51 -0.55
CA TRP A 38 3.21 -12.21 0.83
C TRP A 38 4.12 -11.16 1.47
N LEU A 39 5.43 -11.26 1.22
CA LEU A 39 6.40 -10.28 1.70
C LEU A 39 6.19 -8.90 1.05
N GLN A 40 5.91 -8.88 -0.26
CA GLN A 40 5.60 -7.64 -0.98
C GLN A 40 4.30 -7.00 -0.48
N LEU A 41 3.25 -7.80 -0.25
CA LEU A 41 1.98 -7.33 0.31
C LEU A 41 2.20 -6.71 1.70
N ALA A 42 2.99 -7.37 2.55
CA ALA A 42 3.33 -6.85 3.87
C ALA A 42 4.10 -5.53 3.78
N ALA A 43 5.12 -5.45 2.90
CA ALA A 43 5.90 -4.23 2.70
C ALA A 43 5.02 -3.06 2.19
N ALA A 44 4.17 -3.32 1.19
CA ALA A 44 3.25 -2.31 0.66
C ALA A 44 2.20 -1.86 1.71
N SER A 45 1.75 -2.78 2.56
CA SER A 45 0.85 -2.48 3.68
C SER A 45 1.52 -1.60 4.73
N CYS A 46 2.78 -1.89 5.09
CA CYS A 46 3.57 -1.05 5.99
C CYS A 46 3.77 0.37 5.43
N TRP A 47 3.99 0.50 4.12
CA TRP A 47 4.08 1.80 3.46
C TRP A 47 2.76 2.57 3.54
N MET A 48 1.62 1.92 3.27
CA MET A 48 0.29 2.52 3.43
C MET A 48 0.06 3.01 4.87
N ILE A 49 0.41 2.20 5.87
CA ILE A 49 0.27 2.57 7.29
C ILE A 49 1.18 3.75 7.63
N SER A 50 2.42 3.78 7.14
CA SER A 50 3.34 4.91 7.34
C SER A 50 2.79 6.20 6.76
N ASN A 51 2.18 6.14 5.56
CA ASN A 51 1.52 7.28 4.95
C ASN A 51 0.32 7.74 5.81
N ILE A 52 -0.55 6.84 6.26
CA ILE A 52 -1.69 7.18 7.15
C ILE A 52 -1.20 7.82 8.45
N ALA A 53 -0.18 7.24 9.09
CA ALA A 53 0.40 7.78 10.32
C ALA A 53 0.94 9.21 10.11
N SER A 54 1.62 9.46 8.98
CA SER A 54 2.09 10.79 8.61
C SER A 54 0.93 11.78 8.40
N ALA A 55 -0.19 11.34 7.83
CA ALA A 55 -1.37 12.19 7.69
C ALA A 55 -2.01 12.56 9.04
N ILE A 56 -2.09 11.61 9.97
CA ILE A 56 -2.61 11.84 11.34
C ILE A 56 -1.67 12.78 12.11
N ASP A 57 -0.35 12.59 11.99
CA ASP A 57 0.63 13.48 12.65
C ASP A 57 0.58 14.91 12.08
N PHE A 58 0.38 15.04 10.78
CA PHE A 58 0.18 16.35 10.15
C PHE A 58 -1.05 17.07 10.70
N ASP A 59 -2.18 16.37 10.85
CA ASP A 59 -3.41 16.92 11.42
C ASP A 59 -3.24 17.33 12.89
N ARG A 60 -2.54 16.52 13.70
CA ARG A 60 -2.22 16.86 15.09
C ARG A 60 -1.36 18.11 15.23
N ASN A 61 -0.42 18.34 14.33
CA ASN A 61 0.49 19.49 14.37
C ASN A 61 -0.12 20.77 13.75
N ALA A 62 -1.25 20.66 13.05
CA ALA A 62 -1.93 21.80 12.42
C ALA A 62 -3.00 22.46 13.31
N ASN A 63 -3.40 21.82 14.40
CA ASN A 63 -4.33 22.32 15.43
C ASN A 63 -3.57 22.85 16.66
#